data_AF-A0A2D4F998-F1
#
_entry.id   AF-A0A2D4F998-F1
#
_cell.length_a   1.000
_cell.length_b   1.000
_cell.length_c   1.000
_cell.angle_alpha   90.00
_cell.angle_beta   90.00
_cell.angle_gamma   90.00
#
_symmetry.space_group_name_H-M   'P 1'
#
loop_
_entity.id
_entity.type
_entity.pdbx_description
1 polymer ?
#
loop_
_entity_poly.entity_id
_entity_poly.type
_entity_poly.pdbx_seq_one_letter_code
_entity_poly.pdbx_strand_id
1 'polypeptide(L)'
;SYIFVGVTQEAEREEFFDESRRLCDLRLFQPILKVVEPVGNREEKILNREIGFAIGMPICEFELVKEAEVQEFRRNILSVCREAVETRGSSGPQSQALYVYPPNVESSPDLPKHLYGKLDKGRVIVTIWVI
;
A
#
# COMPACT_ATOMS: atom_id res chain seq x y z
N SER A 1 -17.16 10.59 -22.02
CA SER A 1 -17.24 9.50 -21.02
C SER A 1 -17.57 10.15 -19.69
N TYR A 2 -18.53 9.62 -18.93
CA TYR A 2 -19.00 10.23 -17.68
C TYR A 2 -18.63 9.36 -16.48
N ILE A 3 -18.58 9.95 -15.29
CA ILE A 3 -18.38 9.26 -14.01
C ILE A 3 -19.41 9.73 -12.99
N PHE A 4 -19.57 8.97 -11.90
CA PHE A 4 -20.37 9.39 -10.75
C PHE A 4 -19.55 10.15 -9.72
N VAL A 5 -20.19 11.12 -9.08
CA VAL A 5 -19.70 11.87 -7.92
C VAL A 5 -20.74 11.85 -6.82
N GLY A 6 -20.29 11.70 -5.57
CA GLY A 6 -21.16 11.74 -4.40
C GLY A 6 -20.50 12.47 -3.23
N VAL A 7 -21.28 12.69 -2.17
CA VAL A 7 -20.74 13.14 -0.88
C VAL A 7 -20.66 11.93 0.04
N THR A 8 -19.49 11.68 0.62
CA THR A 8 -19.25 10.55 1.52
C THR A 8 -19.56 10.93 2.97
N GLN A 9 -19.65 9.94 3.86
CA GLN A 9 -19.81 10.13 5.30
C GLN A 9 -18.64 10.92 5.95
N GLU A 10 -17.50 10.99 5.27
CA GLU A 10 -16.32 11.78 5.66
C GLU A 10 -16.43 13.26 5.21
N ALA A 11 -17.62 13.68 4.74
CA ALA A 11 -17.90 15.01 4.21
C ALA A 11 -17.05 15.39 2.97
N GLU A 12 -16.53 14.39 2.26
CA GLU A 12 -15.75 14.58 1.04
C GLU A 12 -16.63 14.47 -0.21
N ARG A 13 -16.34 15.31 -1.21
CA ARG A 13 -16.88 15.17 -2.56
C ARG A 13 -16.00 14.18 -3.34
N GLU A 14 -16.46 12.94 -3.45
CA GLU A 14 -15.69 11.86 -4.05
C GLU A 14 -16.10 11.57 -5.51
N GLU A 15 -15.10 11.33 -6.37
CA GLU A 15 -15.25 10.83 -7.74
C GLU A 15 -15.09 9.30 -7.79
N PHE A 16 -16.12 8.60 -8.27
CA PHE A 16 -16.15 7.13 -8.33
C PHE A 16 -15.65 6.61 -9.68
N PHE A 17 -14.34 6.46 -9.82
CA PHE A 17 -13.71 5.94 -11.05
C PHE A 17 -13.74 4.42 -11.20
N ASP A 18 -13.85 3.70 -10.08
CA ASP A 18 -14.03 2.25 -10.05
C ASP A 18 -15.53 1.94 -9.99
N GLU A 19 -16.11 1.75 -11.16
CA GLU A 19 -17.54 1.43 -11.34
C GLU A 19 -17.87 -0.03 -11.00
N SER A 20 -16.88 -0.87 -10.66
CA SER A 20 -17.12 -2.25 -10.20
C SER A 20 -17.63 -2.31 -8.75
N ARG A 21 -17.50 -1.20 -8.01
CA ARG A 21 -17.91 -1.11 -6.60
C ARG A 21 -19.42 -1.08 -6.46
N ARG A 22 -19.91 -1.79 -5.45
CA ARG A 22 -21.34 -1.81 -5.11
C ARG A 22 -21.75 -0.50 -4.46
N LEU A 23 -22.99 -0.09 -4.69
CA LEU A 23 -23.56 1.15 -4.11
C LEU A 23 -23.45 1.20 -2.58
N CYS A 24 -23.65 0.07 -1.89
CA CYS A 24 -23.53 -0.03 -0.44
C CYS A 24 -22.09 0.20 0.08
N ASP A 25 -21.09 0.01 -0.78
CA ASP A 25 -19.68 0.12 -0.42
C ASP A 25 -19.15 1.55 -0.62
N LEU A 26 -19.96 2.46 -1.19
CA LEU A 26 -19.57 3.84 -1.50
C LEU A 26 -19.57 4.79 -0.29
N ARG A 27 -20.08 4.35 0.88
CA ARG A 27 -20.17 5.16 2.12
C ARG A 27 -20.77 6.55 1.88
N LEU A 28 -21.82 6.63 1.07
CA LEU A 28 -22.50 7.88 0.77
C LEU A 28 -23.14 8.48 2.04
N PHE A 29 -23.05 9.80 2.18
CA PHE A 29 -23.75 10.57 3.22
C PHE A 29 -25.25 10.64 2.93
N GLN A 30 -25.62 10.80 1.66
CA GLN A 30 -26.99 10.78 1.16
C GLN A 30 -27.02 9.94 -0.12
N PRO A 31 -28.14 9.25 -0.43
CA PRO A 31 -28.25 8.39 -1.61
C PRO A 31 -28.42 9.20 -2.91
N ILE A 32 -27.46 10.09 -3.19
CA ILE A 32 -27.44 11.00 -4.34
C ILE A 32 -26.11 10.82 -5.06
N LEU A 33 -26.21 10.61 -6.37
CA LEU A 33 -25.07 10.60 -7.28
C LEU A 33 -25.25 11.67 -8.36
N LYS A 34 -24.19 12.40 -8.63
CA LYS A 34 -24.11 13.40 -9.70
C LYS A 34 -23.27 12.82 -10.84
N VAL A 35 -23.77 12.92 -12.06
CA VAL A 35 -23.00 12.56 -13.27
C VAL A 35 -22.15 13.77 -13.68
N VAL A 36 -20.85 13.54 -13.92
CA VAL A 36 -19.92 14.58 -14.38
C VAL A 36 -18.97 14.03 -15.44
N GLU A 37 -18.36 14.93 -16.22
CA GLU A 37 -17.16 14.58 -17.00
C GLU A 37 -15.94 14.48 -16.07
N PRO A 38 -15.09 13.45 -16.20
CA PRO A 38 -13.91 13.30 -15.36
C PRO A 38 -12.92 14.43 -15.64
N VAL A 39 -12.39 15.04 -14.58
CA VAL A 39 -11.42 16.14 -14.67
C VAL A 39 -10.12 15.72 -14.00
N GLY A 40 -8.97 16.01 -14.60
CA GLY A 40 -7.65 15.68 -14.02
C GLY A 40 -7.21 14.25 -14.27
N ASN A 41 -6.19 13.81 -13.53
CA ASN A 41 -5.57 12.50 -13.74
C ASN A 41 -6.35 11.39 -13.02
N ARG A 42 -6.89 10.44 -13.78
CA ARG A 42 -7.65 9.29 -13.27
C ARG A 42 -6.81 8.38 -12.37
N GLU A 43 -5.59 8.03 -12.77
CA GLU A 43 -4.73 7.11 -12.02
C GLU A 43 -4.35 7.70 -10.68
N GLU A 44 -4.01 8.99 -10.66
CA GLU A 44 -3.70 9.74 -9.44
C GLU A 44 -4.89 9.78 -8.48
N LYS A 45 -6.10 10.04 -8.99
CA LYS A 45 -7.31 10.08 -8.15
C LYS A 45 -7.65 8.72 -7.55
N ILE A 46 -7.50 7.63 -8.31
CA ILE A 46 -7.70 6.27 -7.80
C ILE A 46 -6.66 5.98 -6.70
N LEU A 47 -5.39 6.29 -6.95
CA LEU A 47 -4.33 6.05 -5.98
C LEU A 47 -4.53 6.87 -4.70
N ASN A 48 -4.85 8.16 -4.81
CA ASN A 48 -5.10 9.03 -3.66
C ASN A 48 -6.26 8.52 -2.80
N ARG A 49 -7.31 7.99 -3.44
CA ARG A 49 -8.42 7.34 -2.73
C ARG A 49 -7.96 6.10 -1.96
N GLU A 50 -7.20 5.20 -2.58
CA GLU A 50 -6.72 3.98 -1.94
C GLU A 50 -5.80 4.29 -0.75
N ILE A 51 -4.91 5.27 -0.90
CA ILE A 51 -4.05 5.76 0.19
C ILE A 51 -4.90 6.37 1.29
N GLY A 52 -5.86 7.26 0.95
CA GLY A 52 -6.72 7.91 1.93
C GLY A 52 -7.56 6.90 2.73
N PHE A 53 -8.08 5.87 2.07
CA PHE A 53 -8.79 4.78 2.73
C PHE A 53 -7.89 3.98 3.69
N ALA A 54 -6.65 3.69 3.30
CA ALA A 54 -5.70 2.97 4.16
C ALA A 54 -5.27 3.79 5.38
N ILE A 55 -5.15 5.11 5.25
CA ILE A 55 -4.83 6.05 6.34
C ILE A 55 -6.06 6.32 7.21
N GLY A 56 -7.27 6.24 6.65
CA GLY A 56 -8.52 6.64 7.29
C GLY A 56 -8.77 8.15 7.25
N MET A 57 -8.13 8.86 6.31
CA MET A 57 -8.28 10.30 6.13
C MET A 57 -8.03 10.69 4.66
N PRO A 58 -8.86 11.57 4.05
CA PRO A 58 -8.67 11.99 2.67
C PRO A 58 -7.34 12.69 2.40
N ILE A 59 -6.72 12.40 1.26
CA ILE A 59 -5.43 12.99 0.88
C ILE A 59 -5.53 14.51 0.65
N CYS A 60 -6.69 14.98 0.19
CA CYS A 60 -6.94 16.39 -0.04
C CYS A 60 -6.84 17.24 1.25
N GLU A 61 -7.05 16.65 2.44
CA GLU A 61 -6.87 17.37 3.71
C GLU A 61 -5.42 17.82 3.91
N PHE A 62 -4.44 17.01 3.51
CA PHE A 62 -3.02 17.37 3.56
C PHE A 62 -2.64 18.47 2.56
N GLU A 63 -3.41 18.65 1.48
CA GLU A 63 -3.20 19.72 0.51
C GLU A 63 -3.67 21.08 1.05
N LEU A 64 -4.65 21.07 1.95
CA LEU A 64 -5.17 22.29 2.58
C LEU A 64 -4.26 22.82 3.69
N VAL A 65 -3.35 22.00 4.23
CA VAL A 65 -2.40 22.41 5.27
C VAL A 65 -1.37 23.38 4.71
N LYS A 66 -1.41 24.64 5.15
CA LYS A 66 -0.49 25.70 4.65
C LYS A 66 0.86 25.74 5.34
N GLU A 67 1.08 24.90 6.35
CA GLU A 67 2.32 24.88 7.11
C GLU A 67 3.51 24.45 6.24
N ALA A 68 4.57 25.26 6.23
CA ALA A 68 5.71 25.05 5.34
C ALA A 68 6.43 23.74 5.65
N GLU A 69 6.59 23.40 6.94
CA GLU A 69 7.21 22.15 7.40
C GLU A 69 6.47 20.92 6.85
N VAL A 70 5.14 20.92 6.93
CA VAL A 70 4.31 19.82 6.40
C VAL A 70 4.49 19.67 4.89
N GLN A 71 4.44 20.77 4.14
CA GLN A 71 4.60 20.70 2.69
C GLN A 71 6.02 20.32 2.27
N GLU A 72 7.03 20.75 3.03
CA GLU A 72 8.42 20.36 2.82
C GLU A 72 8.64 18.87 3.09
N PHE A 73 8.12 18.35 4.20
CA PHE A 73 8.18 16.93 4.53
C PHE A 73 7.57 16.08 3.41
N ARG A 74 6.35 16.43 2.95
CA ARG A 74 5.65 15.72 1.85
C ARG A 74 6.47 15.63 0.58
N ARG A 75 7.24 16.67 0.24
CA ARG A 75 8.13 16.67 -0.94
C ARG A 75 9.40 15.85 -0.67
N ASN A 76 10.04 16.08 0.47
CA ASN A 76 11.37 15.53 0.76
C ASN A 76 11.34 14.02 0.98
N ILE A 77 10.28 13.49 1.62
CA ILE A 77 10.15 12.06 1.92
C ILE A 77 10.05 11.19 0.65
N LEU A 78 9.66 11.76 -0.49
CA LEU A 78 9.60 11.05 -1.76
C LEU A 78 10.97 10.57 -2.25
N SER A 79 12.07 11.16 -1.77
CA SER A 79 13.42 10.68 -2.07
C SER A 79 13.66 9.28 -1.45
N VAL A 80 13.24 9.08 -0.20
CA VAL A 80 13.30 7.79 0.51
C VAL A 80 12.42 6.75 -0.21
N CYS A 81 11.20 7.14 -0.61
CA CYS A 81 10.32 6.27 -1.37
C CYS A 81 10.96 5.83 -2.71
N ARG A 82 11.59 6.76 -3.43
CA ARG A 82 12.29 6.48 -4.69
C ARG A 82 13.44 5.50 -4.47
N GLU A 83 14.31 5.77 -3.51
CA GLU A 83 15.45 4.90 -3.20
C GLU A 83 15.00 3.47 -2.84
N ALA A 84 13.92 3.34 -2.06
CA ALA A 84 13.35 2.05 -1.73
C ALA A 84 12.77 1.31 -2.96
N VAL A 85 12.09 2.01 -3.88
CA VAL A 85 11.61 1.43 -5.15
C VAL A 85 12.78 0.97 -6.01
N GLU A 86 13.82 1.80 -6.17
CA GLU A 86 15.01 1.48 -6.96
C GLU A 86 15.75 0.27 -6.39
N THR A 87 15.92 0.21 -5.06
CA THR A 87 16.53 -0.93 -4.36
C THR A 87 15.77 -2.23 -4.63
N ARG A 88 14.43 -2.18 -4.58
CA ARG A 88 13.57 -3.33 -4.90
C ARG A 88 13.62 -3.73 -6.37
N GLY A 89 13.95 -2.81 -7.26
CA GLY A 89 14.12 -3.06 -8.70
C GLY A 89 15.52 -3.52 -9.11
N SER A 90 16.50 -3.50 -8.20
CA SER A 90 17.93 -3.64 -8.52
C SER A 90 18.35 -4.97 -9.15
N SER A 91 17.70 -6.09 -8.82
CA SER A 91 17.97 -7.41 -9.39
C SER A 91 16.73 -8.06 -10.02
N GLY A 92 15.82 -7.22 -10.52
CA GLY A 92 14.62 -7.67 -11.24
C GLY A 92 13.72 -8.54 -10.37
N PRO A 93 13.22 -9.70 -10.89
CA PRO A 93 12.30 -10.56 -10.14
C PRO A 93 12.86 -11.07 -8.81
N GLN A 94 14.19 -11.20 -8.68
CA GLN A 94 14.80 -11.71 -7.44
C GLN A 94 14.67 -10.71 -6.29
N SER A 95 15.07 -9.45 -6.48
CA SER A 95 14.90 -8.41 -5.44
C SER A 95 13.43 -8.14 -5.15
N GLN A 96 12.56 -8.23 -6.15
CA GLN A 96 11.11 -8.12 -5.96
C GLN A 96 10.58 -9.27 -5.10
N ALA A 97 11.02 -10.50 -5.36
CA ALA A 97 10.64 -11.66 -4.55
C ALA A 97 11.15 -11.54 -3.10
N LEU A 98 12.38 -11.06 -2.89
CA LEU A 98 12.93 -10.82 -1.55
C LEU A 98 12.19 -9.72 -0.78
N TYR A 99 11.62 -8.74 -1.49
CA TYR A 99 10.77 -7.73 -0.86
C TYR A 99 9.40 -8.28 -0.45
N VAL A 100 8.75 -9.07 -1.32
CA VAL A 100 7.42 -9.64 -1.03
C VAL A 100 7.51 -10.80 -0.03
N TYR A 101 8.56 -11.61 -0.13
CA TYR A 101 8.80 -12.81 0.68
C TYR A 101 10.19 -12.74 1.35
N PRO A 102 10.39 -11.82 2.31
CA PRO A 102 11.67 -11.72 3.01
C PRO A 102 11.95 -13.03 3.77
N PRO A 103 13.19 -13.56 3.74
CA PRO A 103 13.56 -14.74 4.52
C PRO A 103 13.33 -14.50 6.01
N ASN A 104 12.50 -15.34 6.64
CA ASN A 104 12.29 -15.32 8.08
C ASN A 104 13.39 -16.15 8.75
N VAL A 105 14.48 -15.49 9.13
CA VAL A 105 15.69 -16.13 9.66
C VAL A 105 16.04 -15.58 11.04
N GLU A 106 16.65 -16.42 11.87
CA GLU A 106 17.20 -16.00 13.16
C GLU A 106 18.36 -15.02 12.97
N SER A 107 18.57 -14.14 13.96
CA SER A 107 19.62 -13.11 13.89
C SER A 107 21.04 -13.68 13.92
N SER A 108 21.22 -14.92 14.41
CA SER A 108 22.50 -15.61 14.45
C SER A 108 22.39 -16.99 13.83
N PRO A 109 23.41 -17.43 13.05
CA PRO A 109 23.50 -18.81 12.58
C PRO A 109 23.91 -19.80 13.70
N ASP A 110 24.35 -19.31 14.86
CA ASP A 110 24.85 -20.16 15.93
C ASP A 110 23.71 -20.92 16.60
N LEU A 111 23.77 -22.25 16.55
CA LEU A 111 22.77 -23.10 17.18
C LEU A 111 23.10 -23.31 18.67
N PRO A 112 22.21 -22.92 19.60
CA PRO A 112 22.40 -23.19 21.03
C PRO A 112 22.64 -24.67 21.32
N LYS A 113 23.56 -24.97 22.25
CA LYS A 113 23.97 -26.36 22.56
C LYS A 113 22.79 -27.29 22.87
N HIS A 114 21.76 -26.79 23.54
CA HIS A 114 20.57 -27.58 23.89
C HIS A 114 19.69 -27.91 22.68
N LEU A 115 19.76 -27.15 21.58
CA LEU A 115 19.12 -27.45 20.30
C LEU A 115 20.01 -28.35 19.45
N TYR A 116 21.31 -28.09 19.41
CA TYR A 116 22.27 -28.95 18.72
C TYR A 116 22.21 -30.40 19.23
N GLY A 117 22.08 -30.57 20.55
CA GLY A 117 21.91 -31.90 21.16
C GLY A 117 20.65 -32.66 20.73
N LYS A 118 19.68 -32.01 20.05
CA LYS A 118 18.50 -32.66 19.48
C LYS A 118 18.71 -33.18 18.05
N LEU A 119 19.82 -32.82 17.41
CA LEU A 119 20.16 -33.24 16.05
C LEU A 119 20.90 -34.58 16.07
N ASP A 120 20.70 -35.42 15.04
CA ASP A 120 21.51 -36.63 14.86
C ASP A 120 22.84 -36.28 14.16
N LYS A 121 23.90 -36.14 14.94
CA LYS A 121 25.25 -35.76 14.46
C LYS A 121 25.22 -34.45 13.64
N GLY A 122 24.42 -33.49 14.09
CA GLY A 122 24.23 -32.21 13.40
C GLY A 122 23.37 -32.28 12.13
N ARG A 123 22.65 -33.38 11.88
CA ARG A 123 21.78 -33.54 10.71
C ARG A 123 20.30 -33.43 11.09
N VAL A 124 19.50 -32.98 10.12
CA VAL A 124 18.04 -32.90 10.18
C VAL A 124 17.45 -33.64 8.98
N ILE A 125 16.32 -34.33 9.20
CA ILE A 125 15.56 -34.97 8.12
C ILE A 125 14.53 -33.96 7.61
N VAL A 126 14.53 -33.71 6.30
CA VAL A 126 13.61 -32.78 5.65
C VAL A 126 12.85 -33.53 4.55
N THR A 127 11.56 -33.27 4.43
CA THR A 127 10.71 -33.78 3.35
C THR A 127 10.35 -32.63 2.42
N ILE A 128 10.69 -32.77 1.14
CA ILE A 128 10.40 -31.78 0.10
C ILE A 128 9.24 -32.30 -0.74
N TRP A 129 8.23 -31.46 -0.93
CA TRP A 129 7.06 -31.76 -1.75
C TRP A 129 7.18 -31.07 -3.09
N VAL A 130 6.71 -31.73 -4.15
CA VAL A 130 6.55 -31.14 -5.48
C VAL A 130 5.05 -31.07 -5.75
N ILE A 131 4.55 -29.86 -6.00
CA ILE A 131 3.14 -29.56 -6.33
C ILE A 131 3.01 -29.46 -7.84
#